data_AF-A0A3D4U0F2-F1
#
_entry.id   AF-A0A3D4U0F2-F1
#
_cell.length_a   1.000
_cell.length_b   1.000
_cell.length_c   1.000
_cell.angle_alpha   90.00
_cell.angle_beta   90.00
_cell.angle_gamma   90.00
#
_symmetry.space_group_name_H-M   'P 1'
#
loop_
_entity.id
_entity.type
_entity.pdbx_description
1 polymer ?
#
loop_
_entity_poly.entity_id
_entity_poly.type
_entity_poly.pdbx_seq_one_letter_code
_entity_poly.pdbx_strand_id
1 'polypeptide(L)'
;FEFADKDLLRKYAVPFILYVPEKYKKKNLVDTKRFGSHKDIFPTIFNLALSRATYLKTGNNLMSEDKSKDLGVYCYSFAMNSKGCVDFQGAKLSYKWEADTTRLLLPIGSQSNVQLDSLYVSAKAYVASMKFYIMNELKSKKVGE
;
A
#
# COMPACT_ATOMS: atom_id res chain seq x y z
N PHE A 1 13.22 0.19 -20.49
CA PHE A 1 12.49 -1.06 -20.21
C PHE A 1 11.02 -0.81 -20.44
N GLU A 2 10.44 -1.31 -21.53
CA GLU A 2 8.99 -1.30 -21.72
C GLU A 2 8.41 -2.50 -20.97
N PHE A 3 7.55 -2.23 -20.00
CA PHE A 3 6.77 -3.24 -19.31
C PHE A 3 5.36 -3.22 -19.89
N ALA A 4 4.87 -4.37 -20.34
CA ALA A 4 3.47 -4.52 -20.71
C ALA A 4 2.57 -4.35 -19.48
N ASP A 5 1.31 -3.96 -19.67
CA ASP A 5 0.35 -3.77 -18.56
C ASP A 5 0.11 -5.05 -17.74
N LYS A 6 0.43 -6.22 -18.30
CA LYS A 6 0.41 -7.49 -17.56
C LYS A 6 1.50 -7.59 -16.48
N ASP A 7 2.56 -6.78 -16.55
CA ASP A 7 3.74 -6.79 -15.68
C ASP A 7 3.77 -5.62 -14.68
N LEU A 8 2.63 -4.97 -14.37
CA LEU A 8 2.60 -3.75 -13.54
C LEU A 8 3.22 -3.93 -12.15
N LEU A 9 3.09 -5.10 -11.51
CA LEU A 9 3.81 -5.36 -10.26
C LEU A 9 5.32 -5.23 -10.45
N ARG A 10 5.88 -5.81 -11.51
CA ARG A 10 7.33 -5.74 -11.79
C ARG A 10 7.76 -4.33 -12.15
N LYS A 11 6.88 -3.55 -12.79
CA LYS A 11 7.12 -2.15 -13.14
C LYS A 11 7.20 -1.24 -11.92
N TYR A 12 6.35 -1.47 -10.91
CA TYR A 12 6.22 -0.58 -9.75
C TYR A 12 6.84 -1.11 -8.45
N ALA A 13 7.13 -2.41 -8.38
CA ALA A 13 7.79 -3.00 -7.22
C ALA A 13 9.23 -2.50 -7.12
N VAL A 14 9.62 -2.18 -5.89
CA VAL A 14 10.99 -1.81 -5.53
C VAL A 14 11.46 -2.71 -4.39
N PRO A 15 12.76 -3.02 -4.29
CA PRO A 15 13.27 -3.78 -3.16
C PRO A 15 13.08 -3.00 -1.86
N PHE A 16 12.58 -3.69 -0.83
CA PHE A 16 12.49 -3.16 0.54
C PHE A 16 13.23 -4.11 1.48
N ILE A 17 14.30 -3.62 2.08
CA ILE A 17 15.16 -4.38 2.99
C ILE A 17 15.18 -3.65 4.33
N LEU A 18 14.96 -4.39 5.41
CA LEU A 18 15.03 -3.87 6.77
C LEU A 18 16.03 -4.67 7.58
N TYR A 19 17.14 -4.03 7.94
CA TYR A 19 18.14 -4.60 8.84
C TYR A 19 17.78 -4.24 10.29
N VAL A 20 17.38 -5.24 11.07
CA VAL A 20 16.90 -5.06 12.46
C VAL A 20 17.90 -5.67 13.43
N PRO A 21 18.34 -4.97 14.49
CA PRO A 21 19.20 -5.55 15.51
C PRO A 21 18.51 -6.72 16.24
N GLU A 22 19.26 -7.74 16.66
CA GLU A 22 18.71 -8.97 17.28
C GLU A 22 17.70 -8.69 18.40
N LYS A 23 17.97 -7.70 19.26
CA LYS A 23 17.09 -7.30 20.37
C LYS A 23 15.70 -6.84 19.92
N TYR A 24 15.56 -6.33 18.69
CA TYR A 24 14.31 -5.82 18.12
C TYR A 24 13.72 -6.75 17.06
N LYS A 25 14.42 -7.83 16.67
CA LYS A 25 13.90 -8.78 15.69
C LYS A 25 12.68 -9.48 16.25
N LYS A 26 11.67 -9.67 15.38
CA LYS A 26 10.55 -10.56 15.70
C LYS A 26 11.06 -12.00 15.81
N LYS A 27 10.52 -12.74 16.78
CA LYS A 27 10.79 -14.17 16.94
C LYS A 27 10.15 -15.00 15.82
N ASN A 28 9.01 -14.53 15.30
CA ASN A 28 8.28 -15.19 14.22
C ASN A 28 8.84 -14.79 12.85
N LEU A 29 8.73 -15.70 11.89
CA LEU A 29 9.09 -15.44 10.50
C LEU A 29 8.21 -14.30 9.94
N VAL A 30 8.85 -13.32 9.32
CA VAL A 30 8.18 -12.20 8.66
C VAL A 30 7.70 -12.65 7.29
N ASP A 31 6.43 -12.39 6.97
CA ASP A 31 5.91 -12.65 5.63
C ASP A 31 6.39 -11.59 4.63
N THR A 32 7.29 -12.00 3.75
CA THR A 32 7.88 -11.13 2.70
C THR A 32 7.04 -11.03 1.43
N LYS A 33 5.88 -11.72 1.37
CA LYS A 33 4.96 -11.67 0.23
C LYS A 33 3.82 -10.67 0.41
N ARG A 34 3.84 -9.89 1.49
CA ARG A 34 2.83 -8.87 1.79
C ARG A 34 2.87 -7.72 0.78
N PHE A 35 1.70 -7.20 0.45
CA PHE A 35 1.59 -5.99 -0.36
C PHE A 35 1.71 -4.76 0.54
N GLY A 36 2.72 -3.93 0.26
CA GLY A 36 2.97 -2.68 0.95
C GLY A 36 3.50 -1.62 -0.01
N SER A 37 3.63 -0.40 0.50
CA SER A 37 4.22 0.73 -0.23
C SER A 37 4.91 1.67 0.74
N HIS A 38 5.45 2.79 0.25
CA HIS A 38 6.13 3.78 1.09
C HIS A 38 5.31 4.25 2.31
N LYS A 39 3.98 4.22 2.22
CA LYS A 39 3.09 4.58 3.35
C LYS A 39 3.28 3.71 4.60
N ASP A 40 3.79 2.50 4.42
CA ASP A 40 3.90 1.47 5.45
C ASP A 40 5.27 1.45 6.15
N ILE A 41 6.27 2.16 5.60
CA ILE A 41 7.65 2.15 6.10
C ILE A 41 7.72 2.71 7.53
N PHE A 42 7.24 3.94 7.74
CA PHE A 42 7.31 4.59 9.05
C PHE A 42 6.47 3.88 10.12
N PRO A 43 5.20 3.49 9.87
CA PRO A 43 4.46 2.66 10.81
C PRO A 43 5.22 1.38 11.19
N THR A 44 5.88 0.72 10.23
CA THR A 44 6.68 -0.48 10.50
C THR A 44 7.88 -0.17 11.41
N ILE A 45 8.66 0.86 11.11
CA ILE A 45 9.84 1.25 11.91
C ILE A 45 9.43 1.70 13.30
N PHE A 46 8.37 2.51 13.43
CA PHE A 46 7.90 3.01 14.72
C PHE A 46 7.46 1.87 15.63
N ASN A 47 6.75 0.88 15.10
CA ASN A 47 6.39 -0.30 15.90
C ASN A 47 7.59 -1.16 16.32
N LEU A 48 8.72 -1.10 15.60
CA LEU A 48 9.93 -1.83 15.96
C LEU A 48 10.80 -1.08 16.97
N ALA A 49 10.89 0.24 16.85
CA ALA A 49 11.89 1.04 17.56
C ALA A 49 11.31 1.97 18.63
N LEU A 50 10.07 2.43 18.49
CA LEU A 50 9.49 3.50 19.32
C LEU A 50 8.35 2.99 20.19
N SER A 51 8.71 2.44 21.35
CA SER A 51 7.72 1.98 22.33
C SER A 51 6.81 3.12 22.80
N ARG A 52 5.49 2.92 22.67
CA ARG A 52 4.42 3.85 23.09
C ARG A 52 4.43 5.23 22.40
N ALA A 53 5.07 5.35 21.24
CA ALA A 53 5.00 6.60 20.47
C ALA A 53 3.62 6.81 19.86
N THR A 54 3.10 8.03 19.97
CA THR A 54 1.93 8.49 19.21
C THR A 54 2.40 9.01 17.86
N TYR A 55 1.81 8.52 16.77
CA TYR A 55 2.13 8.96 15.41
C TYR A 55 0.91 8.90 14.51
N LEU A 56 0.92 9.69 13.43
CA LEU A 56 -0.07 9.58 12.38
C LEU A 56 0.06 8.24 11.67
N LYS A 57 -0.97 7.40 11.74
CA LYS A 57 -0.97 6.10 11.07
C LYS A 57 -1.16 6.26 9.56
N THR A 58 -0.07 6.35 8.82
CA THR A 58 -0.06 6.43 7.35
C THR A 58 -0.25 5.08 6.66
N GLY A 59 -0.09 3.97 7.37
CA GLY A 59 -0.07 2.63 6.79
C GLY A 59 -0.07 1.53 7.84
N ASN A 60 0.22 0.31 7.39
CA ASN A 60 0.27 -0.89 8.21
C ASN A 60 1.69 -1.14 8.72
N ASN A 61 1.78 -1.87 9.83
CA ASN A 61 3.04 -2.46 10.27
C ASN A 61 3.28 -3.74 9.45
N LEU A 62 4.22 -3.74 8.51
CA LEU A 62 4.51 -4.89 7.66
C LEU A 62 5.09 -6.09 8.45
N MET A 63 5.54 -5.86 9.67
CA MET A 63 5.99 -6.93 10.57
C MET A 63 4.83 -7.56 11.36
N SER A 64 3.61 -7.01 11.34
CA SER A 64 2.45 -7.57 12.07
C SER A 64 1.99 -8.92 11.50
N GLU A 65 1.25 -9.68 12.30
CA GLU A 65 0.59 -10.90 11.82
C GLU A 65 -0.71 -10.58 11.07
N ASP A 66 -1.38 -9.48 11.40
CA ASP A 66 -2.56 -9.00 10.69
C ASP A 66 -2.19 -8.47 9.29
N LYS A 67 -2.77 -9.10 8.26
CA LYS A 67 -2.60 -8.81 6.83
C LYS A 67 -3.93 -8.39 6.17
N SER A 68 -5.00 -8.25 6.96
CA SER A 68 -6.36 -8.03 6.45
C SER A 68 -6.51 -6.73 5.66
N LYS A 69 -5.62 -5.76 5.90
CA LYS A 69 -5.64 -4.42 5.30
C LYS A 69 -4.46 -4.16 4.37
N ASP A 70 -3.76 -5.21 3.94
CA ASP A 70 -2.60 -5.07 3.06
C ASP A 70 -3.00 -4.55 1.69
N LEU A 71 -2.40 -3.42 1.34
CA LEU A 71 -2.49 -2.82 0.02
C LEU A 71 -1.27 -1.92 -0.21
N GLY A 72 -0.68 -2.04 -1.40
CA GLY A 72 0.29 -1.08 -1.92
C GLY A 72 -0.44 0.03 -2.67
N VAL A 73 0.07 1.27 -2.54
CA VAL A 73 -0.37 2.42 -3.34
C VAL A 73 0.82 2.95 -4.13
N TYR A 74 0.60 3.24 -5.41
CA TYR A 74 1.57 3.88 -6.30
C TYR A 74 0.96 5.15 -6.91
N CYS A 75 1.74 6.24 -6.91
CA CYS A 75 1.38 7.56 -7.46
C CYS A 75 -0.03 8.08 -7.08
N TYR A 76 -0.56 7.67 -5.92
CA TYR A 76 -1.89 8.05 -5.41
C TYR A 76 -3.08 7.68 -6.31
N SER A 77 -2.85 6.94 -7.39
CA SER A 77 -3.85 6.60 -8.40
C SER A 77 -3.82 5.14 -8.81
N PHE A 78 -2.97 4.34 -8.19
CA PHE A 78 -2.85 2.92 -8.45
C PHE A 78 -2.78 2.17 -7.11
N ALA A 79 -3.52 1.07 -7.00
CA ALA A 79 -3.49 0.24 -5.81
C ALA A 79 -3.48 -1.24 -6.14
N MET A 80 -2.88 -2.02 -5.26
CA MET A 80 -2.63 -3.44 -5.48
C MET A 80 -2.61 -4.22 -4.17
N ASN A 81 -3.20 -5.41 -4.18
CA ASN A 81 -3.17 -6.34 -3.06
C ASN A 81 -3.16 -7.80 -3.56
N SER A 82 -3.34 -8.76 -2.65
CA SER A 82 -3.39 -10.19 -2.98
C SER A 82 -4.55 -10.60 -3.89
N LYS A 83 -5.52 -9.72 -4.16
CA LYS A 83 -6.67 -9.97 -5.04
C LYS A 83 -6.49 -9.42 -6.46
N GLY A 84 -5.64 -8.42 -6.63
CA GLY A 84 -5.31 -7.85 -7.93
C GLY A 84 -4.90 -6.38 -7.84
N CYS A 85 -5.16 -5.64 -8.91
CA CYS A 85 -4.80 -4.25 -9.08
C CYS A 85 -5.99 -3.40 -9.54
N VAL A 86 -5.96 -2.13 -9.16
CA VAL A 86 -6.86 -1.10 -9.67
C VAL A 86 -6.06 0.15 -10.04
N ASP A 87 -6.23 0.60 -11.28
CA ASP A 87 -5.78 1.91 -11.74
C ASP A 87 -6.99 2.85 -11.78
N PHE A 88 -6.84 4.03 -11.20
CA PHE A 88 -7.85 5.05 -11.10
C PHE A 88 -7.27 6.46 -11.36
N GLN A 89 -6.25 6.55 -12.20
CA GLN A 89 -5.78 7.85 -12.73
C GLN A 89 -6.83 8.49 -13.65
N GLY A 90 -7.51 7.66 -14.45
CA GLY A 90 -8.65 8.04 -15.29
C GLY A 90 -9.90 7.26 -14.92
N ALA A 91 -10.59 6.71 -15.92
CA ALA A 91 -11.63 5.71 -15.67
C ALA A 91 -11.03 4.51 -14.94
N LYS A 92 -11.77 3.96 -13.96
CA LYS A 92 -11.31 2.82 -13.16
C LYS A 92 -11.04 1.61 -14.07
N LEU A 93 -9.81 1.11 -14.05
CA LEU A 93 -9.40 -0.14 -14.69
C LEU A 93 -9.04 -1.15 -13.62
N SER A 94 -9.60 -2.35 -13.72
CA SER A 94 -9.38 -3.43 -12.77
C SER A 94 -8.67 -4.61 -13.43
N TYR A 95 -7.73 -5.20 -12.69
CA TYR A 95 -6.94 -6.33 -13.13
C TYR A 95 -6.91 -7.39 -12.03
N LYS A 96 -7.06 -8.66 -12.39
CA LYS A 96 -6.90 -9.80 -11.47
C LYS A 96 -5.57 -10.50 -11.74
N TRP A 97 -5.08 -11.24 -10.76
CA TRP A 97 -3.93 -12.11 -10.96
C TRP A 97 -4.25 -13.26 -11.92
N GLU A 98 -3.29 -13.63 -12.77
CA GLU A 98 -3.33 -14.86 -13.55
C GLU A 98 -3.05 -16.05 -12.62
N ALA A 99 -4.11 -16.82 -12.31
CA ALA A 99 -4.11 -17.87 -11.30
C ALA A 99 -3.69 -17.37 -9.90
N ASP A 100 -3.22 -18.27 -9.03
CA ASP A 100 -2.74 -17.94 -7.68
C ASP A 100 -1.33 -17.31 -7.67
N THR A 101 -0.85 -16.85 -8.83
CA THR A 101 0.47 -16.23 -8.95
C THR A 101 0.36 -14.72 -9.03
N THR A 102 1.09 -13.99 -8.19
CA THR A 102 1.16 -12.53 -8.24
C THR A 102 2.10 -12.01 -9.33
N ARG A 103 2.16 -12.69 -10.49
CA ARG A 103 3.16 -12.41 -11.54
C ARG A 103 2.58 -11.66 -12.73
N LEU A 104 1.45 -12.13 -13.23
CA LEU A 104 0.82 -11.60 -14.43
C LEU A 104 -0.60 -11.13 -14.11
N LEU A 105 -1.00 -10.04 -14.77
CA LEU A 105 -2.31 -9.43 -14.61
C LEU A 105 -3.19 -9.71 -15.83
N LEU A 106 -4.44 -10.06 -15.56
CA LEU A 106 -5.50 -10.20 -16.54
C LEU A 106 -6.49 -9.04 -16.38
N PRO A 107 -6.75 -8.25 -17.44
CA PRO A 107 -7.78 -7.22 -17.38
C PRO A 107 -9.15 -7.88 -17.18
N ILE A 108 -9.96 -7.32 -16.28
CA ILE A 108 -11.36 -7.76 -16.10
C ILE A 108 -12.36 -6.77 -16.70
N GLY A 109 -11.86 -5.71 -17.35
CA GLY A 109 -12.68 -4.65 -17.95
C GLY A 109 -13.55 -3.94 -16.91
N SER A 110 -14.73 -3.48 -17.34
CA SER A 110 -15.71 -2.76 -16.50
C SER A 110 -16.58 -3.67 -15.63
N GLN A 111 -16.35 -4.99 -15.63
CA GLN A 111 -17.14 -5.91 -14.82
C GLN A 111 -16.89 -5.65 -13.33
N SER A 112 -17.96 -5.57 -12.54
CA SER A 112 -17.83 -5.39 -11.10
C SER A 112 -17.15 -6.60 -10.48
N ASN A 113 -16.24 -6.34 -9.55
CA ASN A 113 -15.57 -7.36 -8.76
C ASN A 113 -15.47 -6.84 -7.34
N VAL A 114 -16.22 -7.45 -6.42
CA VAL A 114 -16.35 -6.98 -5.03
C VAL A 114 -15.00 -6.77 -4.35
N GLN A 115 -14.01 -7.62 -4.60
CA GLN A 115 -12.70 -7.53 -3.98
C GLN A 115 -11.90 -6.33 -4.52
N LEU A 116 -11.94 -6.11 -5.83
CA LEU A 116 -11.25 -4.99 -6.48
C LEU A 116 -11.98 -3.66 -6.27
N ASP A 117 -13.30 -3.69 -6.18
CA ASP A 117 -14.11 -2.54 -5.81
C ASP A 117 -13.83 -2.10 -4.36
N SER A 118 -13.68 -3.06 -3.44
CA SER A 118 -13.24 -2.78 -2.07
C SER A 118 -11.81 -2.22 -2.00
N LEU A 119 -10.90 -2.76 -2.81
CA LEU A 119 -9.53 -2.22 -2.93
C LEU A 119 -9.54 -0.78 -3.45
N TYR A 120 -10.32 -0.50 -4.50
CA TYR A 120 -10.47 0.84 -5.07
C TYR A 120 -11.00 1.84 -4.05
N VAL A 121 -12.07 1.49 -3.33
CA VAL A 121 -12.64 2.35 -2.27
C VAL A 121 -11.61 2.60 -1.16
N SER A 122 -10.93 1.55 -0.70
CA SER A 122 -9.91 1.65 0.35
C SER A 122 -8.74 2.55 -0.06
N ALA A 123 -8.26 2.41 -1.29
CA ALA A 123 -7.18 3.22 -1.82
C ALA A 123 -7.58 4.71 -1.97
N LYS A 124 -8.77 4.98 -2.51
CA LYS A 124 -9.27 6.36 -2.64
C LYS A 124 -9.51 7.01 -1.28
N ALA A 125 -10.09 6.27 -0.33
CA ALA A 125 -10.27 6.75 1.03
C ALA A 125 -8.93 7.12 1.66
N TYR A 126 -7.93 6.25 1.57
CA TYR A 126 -6.58 6.54 2.04
C TYR A 126 -5.99 7.81 1.43
N VAL A 127 -6.02 7.95 0.10
CA VAL A 127 -5.48 9.11 -0.61
C VAL A 127 -6.22 10.40 -0.21
N ALA A 128 -7.54 10.35 -0.11
CA ALA A 128 -8.36 11.49 0.32
C ALA A 128 -8.03 11.91 1.76
N SER A 129 -7.93 10.96 2.69
CA SER A 129 -7.56 11.23 4.08
C SER A 129 -6.18 11.88 4.20
N MET A 130 -5.19 11.39 3.47
CA MET A 130 -3.83 11.98 3.49
C MET A 130 -3.82 13.38 2.86
N LYS A 131 -4.52 13.59 1.75
CA LYS A 131 -4.67 14.92 1.14
C LYS A 131 -5.33 15.90 2.12
N PHE A 132 -6.42 15.48 2.76
CA PHE A 132 -7.11 16.30 3.76
C PHE A 132 -6.18 16.67 4.92
N TYR A 133 -5.46 15.69 5.48
CA TYR A 133 -4.50 15.92 6.56
C TYR A 133 -3.44 16.97 6.17
N ILE A 134 -2.81 16.80 5.00
CA ILE A 134 -1.79 17.75 4.50
C ILE A 134 -2.38 19.15 4.32
N MET A 135 -3.57 19.27 3.72
CA MET A 135 -4.23 20.56 3.55
C MET A 135 -4.53 21.24 4.89
N ASN A 136 -4.92 20.47 5.90
CA ASN A 136 -5.18 21.00 7.23
C ASN A 136 -3.91 21.47 7.94
N GLU A 137 -2.83 20.69 7.87
CA GLU A 137 -1.50 21.07 8.38
C GLU A 137 -0.94 22.33 7.69
N LEU A 138 -1.12 22.47 6.38
CA LEU A 138 -0.68 23.66 5.66
C LEU A 138 -1.49 24.91 6.04
N LYS A 139 -2.79 24.76 6.35
CA LYS A 139 -3.64 25.86 6.81
C LYS A 139 -3.26 26.31 8.22
N SER A 140 -3.04 25.38 9.15
CA SER A 140 -2.70 25.73 10.53
C SER A 140 -1.37 26.49 10.63
N LYS A 141 -0.40 26.17 9.79
CA LYS A 141 0.89 26.88 9.74
C LYS A 141 0.78 28.33 9.22
N LYS A 142 -0.13 28.60 8.29
CA LYS A 142 -0.33 29.96 7.74
C LYS A 142 -1.06 30.92 8.68
N VAL A 143 -1.65 30.44 9.77
CA VAL A 143 -2.33 31.27 10.78
C VAL A 143 -1.37 31.67 11.91
N GLY A 144 -0.16 31.09 11.95
CA GLY A 144 0.88 31.36 12.94
C GLY A 144 2.06 32.21 12.45
N GLU A 145 1.98 32.76 11.23
CA GLU A 145 2.87 33.80 10.66
C GLU A 145 2.06 35.07 10.45
#